data_AF-A0A0G0VHY6-F1
#
_entry.id   AF-A0A0G0VHY6-F1
#
_cell.length_a   1.000
_cell.length_b   1.000
_cell.length_c   1.000
_cell.angle_alpha   90.00
_cell.angle_beta   90.00
_cell.angle_gamma   90.00
#
_symmetry.space_group_name_H-M   'P 1'
#
loop_
_entity.id
_entity.type
_entity.pdbx_description
1 polymer ?
#
loop_
_entity_poly.entity_id
_entity_poly.type
_entity_poly.pdbx_seq_one_letter_code
_entity_poly.pdbx_strand_id
1 'polypeptide(L)'
;MQSIEQVYKRLQKSKAKKRDLQKSITDELSQDARYRELGDKLKDLRDERKGIENEIKSRTVDILELEELKVEIMTDQELLADIALNMYVENQSCEILDEHDQRWVPVFGVKFIKD
;
A
#
# COMPACT_ATOMS: atom_id res chain seq x y z
N MET A 1 20.90 -6.46 23.86
CA MET A 1 19.75 -6.16 22.97
C MET A 1 19.75 -4.67 22.66
N GLN A 2 19.47 -4.27 21.41
CA GLN A 2 19.26 -2.84 21.07
C GLN A 2 17.90 -2.40 21.61
N SER A 3 17.79 -1.17 22.11
CA SER A 3 16.50 -0.66 22.61
C SER A 3 15.54 -0.35 21.45
N ILE A 4 14.23 -0.41 21.69
CA ILE A 4 13.21 -0.11 20.68
C ILE A 4 13.35 1.32 20.14
N GLU A 5 13.73 2.27 21.00
CA GLU A 5 13.99 3.66 20.64
C GLU A 5 15.22 3.81 19.75
N GLN A 6 16.28 3.02 20.00
CA GLN A 6 17.49 3.04 19.17
C GLN A 6 17.21 2.51 17.75
N VAL A 7 16.45 1.42 17.64
CA VAL A 7 16.04 0.84 16.35
C VAL A 7 15.10 1.80 15.61
N TYR A 8 14.13 2.41 16.31
CA TYR A 8 13.23 3.40 15.73
C TYR A 8 13.98 4.63 15.22
N LYS A 9 14.90 5.19 16.02
CA LYS A 9 15.74 6.33 15.60
C LYS A 9 16.61 5.97 14.38
N ARG A 10 17.20 4.77 14.34
CA ARG A 10 17.97 4.30 13.18
C ARG A 10 17.08 4.18 11.93
N LEU A 11 15.88 3.61 12.06
CA LEU A 11 14.91 3.50 10.97
C LEU A 11 14.51 4.87 10.43
N GLN A 12 14.22 5.83 11.31
CA GLN A 12 13.87 7.19 10.91
C GLN A 12 15.01 7.89 10.17
N LYS A 13 16.26 7.75 10.65
CA LYS A 13 17.44 8.26 9.94
C LYS A 13 17.60 7.65 8.55
N SER A 14 17.42 6.34 8.42
CA SER A 14 17.49 5.66 7.11
C SER A 14 16.37 6.10 6.16
N LYS A 15 15.14 6.27 6.67
CA LYS A 15 14.00 6.79 5.88
C LYS A 15 14.26 8.22 5.41
N ALA A 16 14.77 9.08 6.28
CA ALA A 16 15.15 10.45 5.92
C ALA A 16 16.21 10.46 4.81
N LYS A 17 17.31 9.72 5.00
CA LYS A 17 18.38 9.61 4.00
C LYS A 17 17.88 9.08 2.66
N LYS A 18 17.02 8.05 2.66
CA LYS A 18 16.39 7.54 1.43
C LYS A 18 15.59 8.63 0.73
N ARG A 19 14.77 9.38 1.47
CA ARG A 19 13.95 10.46 0.91
C ARG A 19 14.81 11.56 0.30
N ASP A 20 15.89 11.94 0.98
CA ASP A 20 16.80 13.00 0.50
C ASP A 20 17.50 12.57 -0.79
N LEU A 21 17.94 11.30 -0.87
CA LEU A 21 18.53 10.74 -2.11
C LEU A 21 17.51 10.67 -3.25
N GLN A 22 16.30 10.20 -2.98
CA GLN A 22 15.22 10.16 -3.97
C GLN A 22 14.89 11.56 -4.48
N LYS A 23 14.87 12.55 -3.58
CA LYS A 23 14.64 13.94 -3.94
C LYS A 23 15.74 14.48 -4.85
N SER A 24 17.01 14.29 -4.49
CA SER A 24 18.16 14.70 -5.32
C SER A 24 18.07 14.13 -6.74
N ILE A 25 17.78 12.83 -6.85
CA ILE A 25 17.62 12.16 -8.16
C ILE A 25 16.42 12.75 -8.93
N THR A 26 15.30 13.00 -8.25
CA THR A 26 14.11 13.58 -8.88
C THR A 26 14.38 15.02 -9.36
N ASP A 27 15.11 15.80 -8.57
CA ASP A 27 15.50 17.17 -8.90
C ASP A 27 16.43 17.18 -10.12
N GLU A 28 17.43 16.28 -10.18
CA GLU A 28 18.30 16.10 -11.35
C GLU A 28 17.50 15.69 -12.60
N LEU A 29 16.61 14.71 -12.47
CA LEU A 29 15.74 14.29 -13.58
C LEU A 29 14.86 15.44 -14.08
N SER A 30 14.36 16.29 -13.19
CA SER A 30 13.52 17.45 -13.54
C SER A 30 14.26 18.57 -14.28
N GLN A 31 15.59 18.58 -14.24
CA GLN A 31 16.41 19.53 -15.00
C GLN A 31 16.56 19.11 -16.46
N ASP A 32 16.41 17.81 -16.77
CA ASP A 32 16.43 17.30 -18.14
C ASP A 32 15.16 17.73 -18.89
N ALA A 33 15.35 18.46 -20.00
CA ALA A 33 14.25 19.00 -20.80
C ALA A 33 13.37 17.90 -21.42
N ARG A 34 13.97 16.81 -21.88
CA ARG A 34 13.26 15.68 -22.48
C ARG A 34 12.47 14.90 -21.45
N TYR A 35 13.01 14.75 -20.24
CA TYR A 35 12.29 14.14 -19.12
C TYR A 35 11.04 14.93 -18.75
N ARG A 36 11.13 16.27 -18.70
CA ARG A 36 9.95 17.13 -18.47
C ARG A 36 8.89 16.99 -19.57
N GLU A 37 9.29 17.05 -20.84
CA GLU A 37 8.36 16.87 -21.96
C GLU A 37 7.66 15.50 -21.95
N LEU A 38 8.39 14.44 -21.59
CA LEU A 38 7.80 13.11 -21.42
C LEU A 38 6.83 13.08 -20.23
N GLY A 39 7.15 13.76 -19.14
CA GLY A 39 6.27 13.94 -17.99
C GLY A 39 4.95 14.61 -18.34
N ASP A 40 5.00 15.68 -19.12
CA ASP A 40 3.81 16.42 -19.58
C ASP A 40 2.95 15.55 -20.52
N LYS A 41 3.56 14.89 -21.50
CA LYS A 41 2.84 13.94 -22.38
C LYS A 41 2.20 12.79 -21.61
N LEU A 42 2.89 12.26 -20.60
CA LEU A 42 2.34 11.22 -19.73
C LEU A 42 1.16 11.74 -18.91
N LYS A 43 1.17 13.02 -18.52
CA LYS A 43 0.06 13.63 -17.81
C LYS A 43 -1.16 13.75 -18.73
N ASP A 44 -0.98 14.28 -19.94
CA ASP A 44 -2.05 14.41 -20.93
C ASP A 44 -2.67 13.04 -21.26
N LEU A 45 -1.84 12.03 -21.52
CA LEU A 45 -2.29 10.66 -21.77
C LEU A 45 -3.02 10.04 -20.56
N ARG A 46 -2.60 10.36 -19.33
CA ARG A 46 -3.29 9.89 -18.11
C ARG A 46 -4.65 10.57 -17.95
N ASP A 47 -4.75 11.84 -18.25
CA ASP A 47 -6.00 12.59 -18.14
C ASP A 47 -6.99 12.13 -19.22
N GLU A 48 -6.52 11.89 -20.45
CA GLU A 48 -7.31 11.25 -21.51
C GLU A 48 -7.79 9.85 -21.09
N ARG A 49 -6.89 9.00 -20.58
CA ARG A 49 -7.23 7.66 -20.10
C ARG A 49 -8.28 7.70 -18.98
N LYS A 50 -8.12 8.61 -18.01
CA LYS A 50 -9.10 8.81 -16.93
C LYS A 50 -10.45 9.27 -17.46
N GLY A 51 -10.48 10.12 -18.49
CA GLY A 51 -11.72 10.53 -19.16
C GLY A 51 -12.49 9.33 -19.69
N ILE A 52 -11.81 8.45 -20.42
CA ILE A 52 -12.38 7.22 -20.98
C ILE A 52 -12.85 6.27 -19.85
N GLU A 53 -12.01 6.06 -18.83
CA GLU A 53 -12.36 5.23 -17.68
C GLU A 53 -13.62 5.76 -16.96
N ASN A 54 -13.73 7.07 -16.76
CA ASN A 54 -14.89 7.68 -16.10
C ASN A 54 -16.15 7.62 -16.96
N GLU A 55 -16.02 7.78 -18.27
CA GLU A 55 -17.14 7.64 -19.22
C GLU A 55 -17.69 6.22 -19.20
N ILE A 56 -16.82 5.21 -19.29
CA ILE A 56 -17.22 3.80 -19.18
C ILE A 56 -17.84 3.55 -17.81
N LYS A 57 -17.21 4.07 -16.76
CA LYS A 57 -17.71 3.89 -15.40
C LYS A 57 -19.14 4.43 -15.26
N SER A 58 -19.39 5.65 -15.71
CA SER A 58 -20.75 6.23 -15.66
C SER A 58 -21.84 5.44 -16.39
N ARG A 59 -21.48 4.49 -17.27
CA ARG A 59 -22.40 3.69 -18.09
C ARG A 59 -22.61 2.27 -17.57
N THR A 60 -21.81 1.81 -16.62
CA THR A 60 -21.82 0.42 -16.16
C THR A 60 -22.46 0.30 -14.78
N VAL A 61 -23.48 -0.55 -14.66
CA VAL A 61 -24.21 -0.81 -13.40
C VAL A 61 -23.32 -1.55 -12.38
N ASP A 62 -22.38 -2.36 -12.86
CA ASP A 62 -21.48 -3.23 -12.08
C ASP A 62 -20.51 -2.47 -11.15
N ILE A 63 -20.47 -1.14 -11.17
CA ILE A 63 -19.58 -0.36 -10.31
C ILE A 63 -20.10 -0.26 -8.90
N LEU A 64 -21.42 -0.19 -8.73
CA LEU A 64 -22.00 -0.24 -7.40
C LEU A 64 -21.68 -1.59 -6.75
N GLU A 65 -21.84 -2.68 -7.50
CA GLU A 65 -21.46 -4.02 -7.05
C GLU A 65 -19.95 -4.12 -6.76
N LEU A 66 -19.09 -3.51 -7.60
CA LEU A 66 -17.65 -3.45 -7.34
C LEU A 66 -17.31 -2.64 -6.08
N GLU A 67 -17.98 -1.52 -5.83
CA GLU A 67 -17.79 -0.71 -4.63
C GLU A 67 -18.27 -1.44 -3.38
N GLU A 68 -19.41 -2.13 -3.45
CA GLU A 68 -19.93 -3.00 -2.39
C GLU A 68 -18.94 -4.13 -2.07
N LEU A 69 -18.49 -4.88 -3.08
CA LEU A 69 -17.49 -5.94 -2.92
C LEU A 69 -16.19 -5.40 -2.31
N LYS A 70 -15.79 -4.18 -2.66
CA LYS A 70 -14.59 -3.57 -2.07
C LYS A 70 -14.78 -3.30 -0.57
N VAL A 71 -15.96 -2.84 -0.16
CA VAL A 71 -16.28 -2.63 1.26
C VAL A 71 -16.33 -3.96 2.00
N GLU A 72 -16.95 -4.99 1.43
CA GLU A 72 -16.99 -6.34 1.99
C GLU A 72 -15.58 -6.90 2.18
N ILE A 73 -14.75 -6.88 1.13
CA ILE A 73 -13.36 -7.33 1.20
C ILE A 73 -12.56 -6.58 2.27
N MET A 74 -12.73 -5.26 2.38
CA MET A 74 -12.04 -4.48 3.41
C MET A 74 -12.50 -4.89 4.82
N THR A 75 -13.81 -5.12 5.00
CA THR A 75 -14.39 -5.56 6.27
C THR A 75 -13.88 -6.94 6.67
N ASP A 76 -13.84 -7.89 5.73
CA ASP A 76 -13.33 -9.23 5.96
C ASP A 76 -11.83 -9.25 6.25
N GLN A 77 -11.05 -8.37 5.61
CA GLN A 77 -9.62 -8.22 5.91
C GLN A 77 -9.38 -7.69 7.32
N GLU A 78 -10.17 -6.72 7.77
CA GLU A 78 -10.12 -6.21 9.16
C GLU A 78 -10.49 -7.30 10.16
N LEU A 79 -11.59 -8.02 9.91
CA LEU A 79 -12.03 -9.13 10.74
C LEU A 79 -10.98 -10.25 10.82
N LEU A 80 -10.37 -10.61 9.68
CA LEU A 80 -9.32 -11.62 9.62
C LEU A 80 -8.09 -11.20 10.45
N ALA A 81 -7.70 -9.92 10.39
CA ALA A 81 -6.60 -9.39 11.17
C ALA A 81 -6.90 -9.43 12.67
N ASP A 82 -8.11 -9.06 13.08
CA ASP A 82 -8.54 -9.10 14.48
C ASP A 82 -8.57 -10.53 15.03
N ILE A 83 -9.12 -11.48 14.26
CA ILE A 83 -9.11 -12.91 14.62
C ILE A 83 -7.66 -13.41 14.77
N ALA A 84 -6.80 -13.15 13.79
CA ALA A 84 -5.41 -13.59 13.83
C ALA A 84 -4.63 -12.97 15.01
N LEU A 85 -4.92 -11.73 15.37
CA LEU A 85 -4.32 -11.07 16.52
C LEU A 85 -4.80 -11.68 17.85
N ASN A 86 -6.10 -11.92 17.99
CA ASN A 86 -6.68 -12.54 19.19
C ASN A 86 -6.12 -13.96 19.39
N MET A 87 -6.09 -14.77 18.33
CA MET A 87 -5.50 -16.11 18.37
C MET A 87 -4.01 -16.06 18.78
N TYR A 88 -3.26 -15.08 18.28
CA TYR A 88 -1.86 -14.88 18.66
C TYR A 88 -1.71 -14.53 20.15
N VAL A 89 -2.56 -13.64 20.68
CA VAL A 89 -2.58 -13.27 22.11
C VAL A 89 -2.95 -14.46 22.99
N GLU A 90 -3.86 -15.32 22.53
CA GLU A 90 -4.31 -16.53 23.23
C GLU A 90 -3.36 -17.74 23.08
N ASN A 91 -2.21 -17.58 22.41
CA ASN A 91 -1.27 -18.66 22.06
C ASN A 91 -1.89 -19.80 21.24
N GLN A 92 -2.88 -19.50 20.40
CA GLN A 92 -3.46 -20.44 19.44
C GLN A 92 -2.67 -20.44 18.13
N SER A 93 -2.79 -21.51 17.34
CA SER A 93 -2.14 -21.59 16.02
C SER A 93 -2.87 -20.72 15.00
N CYS A 94 -2.22 -19.65 14.53
CA CYS A 94 -2.71 -18.81 13.43
C CYS A 94 -2.19 -19.34 12.09
N GLU A 95 -2.82 -20.39 11.56
CA GLU A 95 -2.46 -21.01 10.29
C GLU A 95 -3.70 -21.17 9.40
N ILE A 96 -3.54 -20.91 8.10
CA ILE A 96 -4.58 -21.14 7.10
C ILE A 96 -4.05 -22.14 6.08
N LEU A 97 -4.87 -23.11 5.71
CA LEU A 97 -4.61 -24.02 4.59
C LEU A 97 -5.42 -23.55 3.38
N ASP A 98 -4.78 -23.47 2.21
CA ASP A 98 -5.47 -23.16 0.96
C ASP A 98 -5.99 -24.43 0.26
N GLU A 99 -6.58 -24.24 -0.93
CA GLU A 99 -7.14 -25.31 -1.76
C GLU A 99 -6.09 -26.35 -2.22
N HIS A 100 -4.80 -26.09 -2.02
CA HIS A 100 -3.68 -26.95 -2.40
C HIS A 100 -2.92 -27.50 -1.17
N ASP A 101 -3.54 -27.46 0.01
CA ASP A 101 -2.92 -27.85 1.29
C ASP A 101 -1.63 -27.07 1.63
N GLN A 102 -1.45 -25.88 1.04
CA GLN A 102 -0.31 -25.02 1.38
C GLN A 102 -0.63 -24.19 2.62
N ARG A 103 0.32 -24.16 3.55
CA ARG A 103 0.21 -23.45 4.83
C ARG A 103 0.59 -21.98 4.70
N TRP A 104 -0.29 -21.12 5.18
CA TRP A 104 -0.13 -19.67 5.28
C TRP A 104 -0.09 -19.23 6.75
N VAL A 105 0.75 -18.25 7.07
CA VAL A 105 0.91 -17.69 8.43
C VAL A 105 0.80 -16.16 8.38
N PRO A 106 0.29 -15.50 9.42
CA PRO A 106 0.13 -14.06 9.45
C PRO A 106 1.49 -13.35 9.52
N VAL A 107 1.59 -12.19 8.85
CA VAL A 107 2.75 -11.29 8.94
C VAL A 107 2.35 -10.07 9.78
N PHE A 108 2.89 -9.99 11.00
CA PHE A 108 2.65 -8.85 11.89
C PHE A 108 3.64 -7.71 11.63
N GLY A 109 3.12 -6.49 11.50
CA GLY A 109 3.92 -5.26 11.31
C GLY A 109 3.65 -4.24 12.42
N VAL A 110 4.70 -3.57 12.89
CA VAL A 110 4.58 -2.50 13.90
C VAL A 110 4.82 -1.14 13.27
N LYS A 111 3.88 -0.21 13.48
CA LYS A 111 3.98 1.19 13.05
C LYS A 111 3.72 2.11 14.22
N PHE A 112 4.67 3.01 14.48
CA PHE A 112 4.49 4.09 15.44
C PHE A 112 3.87 5.31 14.76
N ILE A 113 2.84 5.88 15.38
CA ILE A 113 2.24 7.16 15.01
C ILE A 113 2.49 8.18 16.12
N LYS A 114 2.46 9.47 15.78
CA LYS A 114 2.52 10.55 16.77
C LYS A 114 1.11 10.74 17.32
N ASP A 115 1.00 10.75 18.65
CA ASP A 115 -0.21 11.15 19.38
C ASP A 115 -0.35 12.68 19.40
#